data_AF-A0A4U8URI9-F1
#
_entry.id   AF-A0A4U8URI9-F1
#
_cell.length_a   1.000
_cell.length_b   1.000
_cell.length_c   1.000
_cell.angle_alpha   90.00
_cell.angle_beta   90.00
_cell.angle_gamma   90.00
#
_symmetry.space_group_name_H-M   'P 1'
#
loop_
_entity.id
_entity.type
_entity.pdbx_description
1 polymer ?
#
loop_
_entity_poly.entity_id
_entity_poly.type
_entity_poly.pdbx_seq_one_letter_code
_entity_poly.pdbx_strand_id
1 'polypeptide(L)'
;MLIHHLSHHEASHSFKASILYCCESSKLGQGENDADVHKNVSLIKEILDYRVYVTSGFVRRLKNTPRDEMVAYIPCFIAMIMTPALRRHSCYKIMIALAMVDIMVIPINAILSGVFLLLGISYCNCPTLVYVVGCAALALWTGACALCSILALNRCTDLLCNNFHKKIFNGSKIYLWLLFVFLYMAYFFFFTNPLLFSALYSAWFFDPFVGISDQPDVGFDNMPHLVNNITAVVILVVLDSTLFLRIIRKIPIAKERVGHIRTQVTLQVALIGTLAIVAAVIYIIMQYISTPYSVIVVGQLAWQAGHGAASFVYFGMNNSIRRAIKRVFWDIIPPKNRAVVATVSRHT
;
A
#
# COMPACT_ATOMS: atom_id res chain seq x y z
N MET A 1 -23.73 7.65 -26.33
CA MET A 1 -23.11 6.34 -26.02
C MET A 1 -22.08 5.92 -27.08
N LEU A 2 -22.28 6.20 -28.38
CA LEU A 2 -21.30 5.88 -29.45
C LEU A 2 -20.07 6.83 -29.49
N ILE A 3 -20.24 8.10 -29.15
CA ILE A 3 -19.17 9.13 -29.20
C ILE A 3 -18.13 8.93 -28.07
N HIS A 4 -18.54 8.45 -26.90
CA HIS A 4 -17.63 8.15 -25.78
C HIS A 4 -16.77 6.90 -26.06
N HIS A 5 -17.28 5.96 -26.86
CA HIS A 5 -16.57 4.72 -27.19
C HIS A 5 -15.51 4.92 -28.29
N LEU A 6 -15.74 5.88 -29.21
CA LEU A 6 -14.79 6.29 -30.25
C LEU A 6 -13.62 7.11 -29.65
N SER A 7 -13.91 8.03 -28.72
CA SER A 7 -12.88 8.81 -28.02
C SER A 7 -11.92 7.93 -27.18
N HIS A 8 -12.42 6.87 -26.52
CA HIS A 8 -11.58 5.93 -25.79
C HIS A 8 -10.72 5.04 -26.70
N HIS A 9 -11.22 4.68 -27.89
CA HIS A 9 -10.45 3.89 -28.86
C HIS A 9 -9.33 4.74 -29.49
N GLU A 10 -9.61 6.01 -29.80
CA GLU A 10 -8.62 6.98 -30.26
C GLU A 10 -7.59 7.32 -29.18
N ALA A 11 -8.00 7.49 -27.91
CA ALA A 11 -7.08 7.73 -26.79
C ALA A 11 -6.16 6.54 -26.51
N SER A 12 -6.67 5.30 -26.60
CA SER A 12 -5.86 4.07 -26.47
C SER A 12 -4.87 3.89 -27.63
N HIS A 13 -5.27 4.24 -28.85
CA HIS A 13 -4.37 4.25 -30.02
C HIS A 13 -3.33 5.38 -29.94
N SER A 14 -3.73 6.57 -29.49
CA SER A 14 -2.84 7.72 -29.28
C SER A 14 -1.82 7.45 -28.18
N PHE A 15 -2.24 6.86 -27.05
CA PHE A 15 -1.37 6.44 -25.97
C PHE A 15 -0.32 5.44 -26.46
N LYS A 16 -0.73 4.40 -27.20
CA LYS A 16 0.19 3.42 -27.80
C LYS A 16 1.17 4.05 -28.81
N ALA A 17 0.72 5.01 -29.62
CA ALA A 17 1.55 5.68 -30.62
C ALA A 17 2.59 6.62 -29.98
N SER A 18 2.20 7.45 -29.00
CA SER A 18 3.12 8.30 -28.24
C SER A 18 4.14 7.47 -27.46
N ILE A 19 3.74 6.30 -26.97
CA ILE A 19 4.63 5.37 -26.28
C ILE A 19 5.68 4.73 -27.19
N LEU A 20 5.31 4.37 -28.43
CA LEU A 20 6.27 3.89 -29.43
C LEU A 20 7.32 4.97 -29.71
N TYR A 21 6.91 6.24 -29.80
CA TYR A 21 7.81 7.38 -29.94
C TYR A 21 8.73 7.57 -28.70
N CYS A 22 8.26 7.32 -27.49
CA CYS A 22 9.09 7.30 -26.28
C CYS A 22 10.21 6.25 -26.35
N CYS A 23 9.85 5.02 -26.73
CA CYS A 23 10.79 3.93 -26.90
C CYS A 23 11.82 4.21 -28.00
N GLU A 24 11.42 4.90 -29.06
CA GLU A 24 12.27 5.25 -30.20
C GLU A 24 13.20 6.44 -29.87
N SER A 25 12.69 7.47 -29.19
CA SER A 25 13.48 8.61 -28.70
C SER A 25 14.48 8.21 -27.62
N SER A 26 14.12 7.27 -26.73
CA SER A 26 15.06 6.66 -25.78
C SER A 26 16.17 5.85 -26.46
N LYS A 27 15.95 5.32 -27.67
CA LYS A 27 16.97 4.63 -28.47
C LYS A 27 17.83 5.61 -29.27
N LEU A 28 17.26 6.72 -29.74
CA LEU A 28 17.96 7.76 -30.50
C LEU A 28 18.86 8.65 -29.63
N GLY A 29 18.49 8.89 -28.37
CA GLY A 29 19.33 9.61 -27.39
C GLY A 29 20.60 8.88 -26.94
N GLN A 30 20.93 7.72 -27.54
CA GLN A 30 22.19 7.00 -27.31
C GLN A 30 23.29 7.35 -28.34
N GLY A 31 23.05 8.31 -29.25
CA GLY A 31 24.05 8.79 -30.22
C GLY A 31 24.57 10.18 -29.89
N GLU A 32 25.55 10.32 -28.99
CA GLU A 32 26.26 11.58 -28.76
C GLU A 32 27.79 11.37 -28.68
N ASN A 33 28.54 12.29 -29.28
CA ASN A 33 29.96 12.19 -29.67
C ASN A 33 30.96 11.81 -28.55
N ASP A 34 31.92 10.94 -28.89
CA ASP A 34 32.86 10.22 -28.01
C ASP A 34 33.77 11.05 -27.06
N ALA A 35 33.89 12.37 -27.21
CA ALA A 35 34.81 13.19 -26.42
C ALA A 35 34.20 13.78 -25.13
N ASP A 36 32.90 14.10 -25.11
CA ASP A 36 32.18 14.55 -23.90
C ASP A 36 31.67 13.36 -23.05
N VAL A 37 31.61 12.18 -23.65
CA VAL A 37 31.25 10.92 -23.00
C VAL A 37 32.20 10.61 -21.83
N HIS A 38 33.51 10.82 -21.97
CA HIS A 38 34.45 10.43 -20.92
C HIS A 38 34.35 11.26 -19.62
N LYS A 39 34.01 12.54 -19.72
CA LYS A 39 33.88 13.46 -18.57
C LYS A 39 32.51 13.34 -17.89
N ASN A 40 31.46 13.08 -18.67
CA ASN A 40 30.13 12.76 -18.16
C ASN A 40 30.07 11.33 -17.58
N VAL A 41 30.80 10.36 -18.14
CA VAL A 41 30.86 8.99 -17.62
C VAL A 41 31.53 8.92 -16.25
N SER A 42 32.50 9.77 -15.91
CA SER A 42 33.07 9.80 -14.56
C SER A 42 32.09 10.36 -13.53
N LEU A 43 31.36 11.42 -13.87
CA LEU A 43 30.35 12.03 -12.99
C LEU A 43 29.10 11.13 -12.86
N ILE A 44 28.67 10.51 -13.96
CA ILE A 44 27.59 9.51 -13.98
C ILE A 44 28.01 8.25 -13.22
N LYS A 45 29.27 7.81 -13.32
CA LYS A 45 29.79 6.72 -12.47
C LYS A 45 29.84 7.11 -11.00
N GLU A 46 30.22 8.34 -10.65
CA GLU A 46 30.19 8.79 -9.25
C GLU A 46 28.76 8.91 -8.71
N ILE A 47 27.81 9.40 -9.51
CA ILE A 47 26.39 9.49 -9.15
C ILE A 47 25.76 8.09 -9.11
N LEU A 48 26.11 7.19 -10.02
CA LEU A 48 25.67 5.79 -10.03
C LEU A 48 26.31 5.02 -8.88
N ASP A 49 27.58 5.22 -8.55
CA ASP A 49 28.25 4.58 -7.42
C ASP A 49 27.73 5.13 -6.10
N TYR A 50 27.45 6.44 -5.99
CA TYR A 50 26.80 7.01 -4.82
C TYR A 50 25.34 6.53 -4.68
N ARG A 51 24.59 6.48 -5.80
CA ARG A 51 23.25 5.85 -5.85
C ARG A 51 23.37 4.38 -5.46
N VAL A 52 24.28 3.59 -6.01
CA VAL A 52 24.47 2.17 -5.71
C VAL A 52 24.98 1.95 -4.28
N TYR A 53 25.77 2.84 -3.70
CA TYR A 53 26.28 2.73 -2.32
C TYR A 53 25.19 3.05 -1.28
N VAL A 54 24.47 4.17 -1.46
CA VAL A 54 23.30 4.52 -0.62
C VAL A 54 22.19 3.49 -0.80
N THR A 55 21.94 3.06 -2.04
CA THR A 55 20.94 2.04 -2.36
C THR A 55 21.40 0.66 -1.89
N SER A 56 22.68 0.27 -1.88
CA SER A 56 23.10 -1.07 -1.46
C SER A 56 23.08 -1.28 0.07
N GLY A 57 23.47 -0.28 0.86
CA GLY A 57 23.34 -0.31 2.32
C GLY A 57 21.87 -0.31 2.77
N PHE A 58 21.03 0.49 2.09
CA PHE A 58 19.59 0.56 2.31
C PHE A 58 18.86 -0.69 1.77
N VAL A 59 19.24 -1.19 0.59
CA VAL A 59 18.73 -2.44 -0.02
C VAL A 59 19.11 -3.65 0.81
N ARG A 60 20.27 -3.72 1.46
CA ARG A 60 20.57 -4.83 2.40
C ARG A 60 19.59 -4.85 3.58
N ARG A 61 19.18 -3.69 4.06
CA ARG A 61 18.20 -3.56 5.15
C ARG A 61 16.76 -3.80 4.63
N LEU A 62 16.40 -3.22 3.48
CA LEU A 62 15.15 -3.45 2.73
C LEU A 62 15.03 -4.82 2.04
N LYS A 63 16.07 -5.65 1.96
CA LYS A 63 15.96 -7.02 1.43
C LYS A 63 15.40 -7.98 2.48
N ASN A 64 15.54 -7.60 3.74
CA ASN A 64 14.99 -8.31 4.89
C ASN A 64 13.63 -7.73 5.28
N THR A 65 13.46 -6.41 5.30
CA THR A 65 12.20 -5.74 5.73
C THR A 65 10.90 -6.23 5.06
N PRO A 66 10.74 -6.31 3.72
CA PRO A 66 9.51 -6.77 3.08
C PRO A 66 9.31 -8.29 3.24
N ARG A 67 10.40 -9.04 3.40
CA ARG A 67 10.35 -10.47 3.74
C ARG A 67 9.83 -10.64 5.16
N ASP A 68 10.32 -9.83 6.09
CA ASP A 68 9.90 -9.82 7.49
C ASP A 68 8.44 -9.33 7.63
N GLU A 69 8.03 -8.34 6.82
CA GLU A 69 6.65 -7.85 6.73
C GLU A 69 5.70 -8.97 6.29
N MET A 70 6.00 -9.64 5.18
CA MET A 70 5.23 -10.78 4.67
C MET A 70 5.15 -11.93 5.67
N VAL A 71 6.29 -12.28 6.26
CA VAL A 71 6.41 -13.36 7.25
C VAL A 71 5.60 -13.05 8.51
N ALA A 72 5.48 -11.79 8.90
CA ALA A 72 4.63 -11.37 10.01
C ALA A 72 3.15 -11.22 9.61
N TYR A 73 2.86 -10.80 8.39
CA TYR A 73 1.50 -10.51 7.92
C TYR A 73 0.68 -11.79 7.71
N ILE A 74 1.27 -12.80 7.07
CA ILE A 74 0.57 -14.05 6.69
C ILE A 74 0.01 -14.79 7.92
N PRO A 75 0.76 -15.01 9.02
CA PRO A 75 0.21 -15.63 10.23
C PRO A 75 -0.92 -14.82 10.88
N CYS A 76 -0.84 -13.48 10.83
CA CYS A 76 -1.91 -12.62 11.34
C CYS A 76 -3.19 -12.80 10.51
N PHE A 77 -3.06 -12.82 9.18
CA PHE A 77 -4.17 -13.07 8.26
C PHE A 77 -4.82 -14.43 8.50
N ILE A 78 -4.01 -15.50 8.56
CA ILE A 78 -4.48 -16.87 8.84
C ILE A 78 -5.23 -16.92 10.18
N ALA A 79 -4.64 -16.34 11.25
CA ALA A 79 -5.27 -16.34 12.57
C ALA A 79 -6.61 -15.59 12.60
N MET A 80 -6.73 -14.48 11.85
CA MET A 80 -7.99 -13.74 11.74
C MET A 80 -9.07 -14.54 11.01
N ILE A 81 -8.70 -15.29 9.97
CA ILE A 81 -9.65 -16.14 9.22
C ILE A 81 -10.07 -17.36 10.06
N MET A 82 -9.11 -18.04 10.68
CA MET A 82 -9.33 -19.27 11.43
C MET A 82 -10.02 -19.05 12.79
N THR A 83 -10.24 -17.81 13.22
CA THR A 83 -10.92 -17.50 14.49
C THR A 83 -12.33 -16.93 14.24
N PRO A 84 -13.41 -17.75 14.27
CA PRO A 84 -14.78 -17.29 14.02
C PRO A 84 -15.24 -16.18 14.97
N ALA A 85 -14.78 -16.21 16.22
CA ALA A 85 -15.12 -15.20 17.22
C ALA A 85 -14.65 -13.79 16.82
N LEU A 86 -13.51 -13.66 16.13
CA LEU A 86 -13.03 -12.36 15.64
C LEU A 86 -13.85 -11.89 14.44
N ARG A 87 -14.17 -12.80 13.51
CA ARG A 87 -14.94 -12.51 12.29
C ARG A 87 -16.39 -12.06 12.54
N ARG A 88 -16.90 -12.23 13.77
CA ARG A 88 -18.22 -11.71 14.15
C ARG A 88 -18.25 -10.17 14.16
N HIS A 89 -17.11 -9.51 14.41
CA HIS A 89 -17.02 -8.06 14.46
C HIS A 89 -16.75 -7.46 13.08
N SER A 90 -17.47 -6.39 12.73
CA SER A 90 -17.38 -5.70 11.43
C SER A 90 -15.96 -5.23 11.10
N CYS A 91 -15.24 -4.67 12.07
CA CYS A 91 -13.87 -4.22 11.88
C CYS A 91 -12.91 -5.34 11.44
N TYR A 92 -12.99 -6.53 12.06
CA TYR A 92 -12.09 -7.63 11.67
C TYR A 92 -12.36 -8.11 10.25
N LYS A 93 -13.60 -8.00 9.76
CA LYS A 93 -13.91 -8.29 8.34
C LYS A 93 -13.23 -7.28 7.41
N ILE A 94 -13.22 -6.00 7.76
CA ILE A 94 -12.50 -4.96 6.99
C ILE A 94 -11.00 -5.19 7.06
N MET A 95 -10.46 -5.49 8.24
CA MET A 95 -9.03 -5.79 8.41
C MET A 95 -8.58 -7.01 7.60
N ILE A 96 -9.42 -8.04 7.48
CA ILE A 96 -9.15 -9.20 6.61
C ILE A 96 -9.14 -8.78 5.14
N ALA A 97 -10.06 -7.91 4.70
CA ALA A 97 -10.05 -7.39 3.33
C ALA A 97 -8.80 -6.56 3.04
N LEU A 98 -8.42 -5.66 3.96
CA LEU A 98 -7.20 -4.87 3.86
C LEU A 98 -5.97 -5.77 3.84
N ALA A 99 -5.94 -6.81 4.66
CA ALA A 99 -4.89 -7.82 4.66
C ALA A 99 -4.69 -8.52 3.30
N MET A 100 -5.78 -8.85 2.60
CA MET A 100 -5.69 -9.44 1.27
C MET A 100 -5.07 -8.46 0.26
N VAL A 101 -5.45 -7.18 0.33
CA VAL A 101 -4.90 -6.12 -0.52
C VAL A 101 -3.41 -5.91 -0.22
N ASP A 102 -3.04 -5.85 1.06
CA ASP A 102 -1.65 -5.66 1.51
C ASP A 102 -0.74 -6.82 1.03
N ILE A 103 -1.21 -8.07 1.14
CA ILE A 103 -0.47 -9.25 0.65
C ILE A 103 -0.24 -9.19 -0.87
N MET A 104 -1.17 -8.59 -1.63
CA MET A 104 -1.03 -8.44 -3.09
C MET A 104 -0.15 -7.25 -3.50
N VAL A 105 -0.18 -6.15 -2.74
CA VAL A 105 0.51 -4.90 -3.13
C VAL A 105 1.96 -4.84 -2.68
N ILE A 106 2.30 -5.41 -1.52
CA ILE A 106 3.67 -5.43 -0.99
C ILE A 106 4.70 -6.04 -1.97
N PRO A 107 4.41 -7.18 -2.66
CA PRO A 107 5.31 -7.71 -3.68
C PRO A 107 5.54 -6.72 -4.82
N ILE A 108 4.53 -5.92 -5.17
CA ILE A 108 4.58 -4.99 -6.29
C ILE A 108 5.35 -3.72 -5.91
N ASN A 109 4.96 -3.06 -4.82
CA ASN A 109 5.50 -1.76 -4.43
C ASN A 109 6.88 -1.84 -3.75
N ALA A 110 7.26 -2.98 -3.18
CA ALA A 110 8.55 -3.18 -2.53
C ALA A 110 9.48 -4.06 -3.36
N ILE A 111 9.12 -5.34 -3.56
CA ILE A 111 10.03 -6.32 -4.18
C ILE A 111 10.22 -6.03 -5.67
N LEU A 112 9.13 -5.95 -6.42
CA LEU A 112 9.16 -5.78 -7.87
C LEU A 112 9.67 -4.39 -8.26
N SER A 113 9.25 -3.35 -7.55
CA SER A 113 9.81 -1.99 -7.71
C SER A 113 11.32 -1.97 -7.47
N GLY A 114 11.82 -2.69 -6.46
CA GLY A 114 13.25 -2.84 -6.22
C GLY A 114 13.97 -3.62 -7.33
N VAL A 115 13.38 -4.69 -7.86
CA VAL A 115 13.92 -5.43 -9.00
C VAL A 115 13.97 -4.56 -10.26
N PHE A 116 12.90 -3.81 -10.54
CA PHE A 116 12.87 -2.88 -11.67
C PHE A 116 13.96 -1.82 -11.53
N LEU A 117 14.17 -1.28 -10.33
CA LEU A 117 15.25 -0.34 -10.07
C LEU A 117 16.64 -0.96 -10.32
N LEU A 118 16.90 -2.16 -9.80
CA LEU A 118 18.20 -2.84 -9.97
C LEU A 118 18.52 -3.19 -11.42
N LEU A 119 17.49 -3.51 -12.21
CA LEU A 119 17.64 -3.87 -13.62
C LEU A 119 17.47 -2.67 -14.57
N GLY A 120 17.17 -1.46 -14.04
CA GLY A 120 16.86 -0.29 -14.85
C GLY A 120 15.61 -0.44 -15.71
N ILE A 121 14.68 -1.32 -15.34
CA ILE A 121 13.46 -1.57 -16.11
C ILE A 121 12.54 -0.37 -15.99
N SER A 122 12.19 0.21 -17.13
CA SER A 122 11.10 1.17 -17.26
C SER A 122 10.10 0.65 -18.31
N TYR A 123 9.00 1.39 -18.52
CA TYR A 123 7.99 1.01 -19.51
C TYR A 123 8.61 0.71 -20.90
N CYS A 124 9.60 1.48 -21.31
CA CYS A 124 10.23 1.32 -22.63
C CYS A 124 10.94 -0.03 -22.85
N ASN A 125 11.41 -0.67 -21.77
CA ASN A 125 12.12 -1.94 -21.85
C ASN A 125 11.17 -3.14 -21.79
N CYS A 126 10.12 -3.05 -20.97
CA CYS A 126 9.20 -4.16 -20.69
C CYS A 126 7.75 -3.65 -20.62
N PRO A 127 7.16 -3.17 -21.73
CA PRO A 127 5.91 -2.40 -21.72
C PRO A 127 4.72 -3.20 -21.18
N THR A 128 4.55 -4.45 -21.63
CA THR A 128 3.43 -5.31 -21.18
C THR A 128 3.50 -5.60 -19.69
N LEU A 129 4.70 -5.91 -19.18
CA LEU A 129 4.89 -6.23 -17.76
C LEU A 129 4.63 -5.00 -16.89
N VAL A 130 5.25 -3.87 -17.22
CA VAL A 130 5.12 -2.61 -16.46
C VAL A 130 3.67 -2.12 -16.51
N TYR A 131 2.99 -2.24 -17.65
CA TYR A 131 1.57 -1.89 -17.80
C TYR A 131 0.67 -2.71 -16.87
N VAL A 132 0.74 -4.04 -16.93
CA VAL A 132 -0.14 -4.92 -16.14
C VAL A 132 0.11 -4.76 -14.65
N VAL A 133 1.38 -4.68 -14.27
CA VAL A 133 1.77 -4.43 -12.87
C VAL A 133 1.30 -3.04 -12.43
N GLY A 134 1.37 -2.05 -13.31
CA GLY A 134 0.87 -0.70 -13.09
C GLY A 134 -0.63 -0.61 -12.82
N CYS A 135 -1.43 -1.32 -13.63
CA CYS A 135 -2.87 -1.47 -13.40
C CYS A 135 -3.16 -2.11 -12.03
N ALA A 136 -2.43 -3.17 -11.69
CA ALA A 136 -2.58 -3.86 -10.41
C ALA A 136 -2.18 -2.96 -9.23
N ALA A 137 -1.04 -2.29 -9.32
CA ALA A 137 -0.53 -1.36 -8.31
C ALA A 137 -1.54 -0.26 -8.00
N LEU A 138 -2.09 0.36 -9.05
CA LEU A 138 -3.08 1.42 -8.92
C LEU A 138 -4.38 0.91 -8.29
N ALA A 139 -4.93 -0.20 -8.77
CA ALA A 139 -6.15 -0.78 -8.24
C ALA A 139 -6.02 -1.19 -6.76
N LEU A 140 -4.88 -1.75 -6.38
CA LEU A 140 -4.61 -2.15 -5.00
C LEU A 140 -4.43 -0.92 -4.09
N TRP A 141 -3.75 0.13 -4.57
CA TRP A 141 -3.63 1.39 -3.84
C TRP A 141 -4.99 2.02 -3.55
N THR A 142 -5.83 2.21 -4.57
CA THR A 142 -7.14 2.83 -4.40
C THR A 142 -8.08 1.98 -3.55
N GLY A 143 -8.01 0.66 -3.68
CA GLY A 143 -8.70 -0.29 -2.80
C GLY A 143 -8.27 -0.15 -1.34
N ALA A 144 -6.97 -0.03 -1.07
CA ALA A 144 -6.45 0.19 0.27
C ALA A 144 -6.89 1.54 0.84
N CYS A 145 -6.86 2.63 0.06
CA CYS A 145 -7.38 3.94 0.50
C CYS A 145 -8.85 3.85 0.93
N ALA A 146 -9.69 3.18 0.13
CA ALA A 146 -11.10 2.97 0.43
C ALA A 146 -11.29 2.13 1.72
N LEU A 147 -10.55 1.02 1.85
CA LEU A 147 -10.61 0.16 3.05
C LEU A 147 -10.14 0.88 4.31
N CYS A 148 -9.05 1.64 4.25
CA CYS A 148 -8.55 2.45 5.35
C CYS A 148 -9.58 3.51 5.78
N SER A 149 -10.22 4.18 4.81
CA SER A 149 -11.29 5.16 5.08
C SER A 149 -12.51 4.51 5.76
N ILE A 150 -12.97 3.37 5.23
CA ILE A 150 -14.08 2.60 5.80
C ILE A 150 -13.72 2.08 7.20
N LEU A 151 -12.48 1.65 7.41
CA LEU A 151 -11.98 1.17 8.69
C LEU A 151 -11.91 2.29 9.74
N ALA A 152 -11.41 3.47 9.37
CA ALA A 152 -11.41 4.66 10.22
C ALA A 152 -12.85 5.06 10.59
N LEU A 153 -13.77 5.05 9.62
CA LEU A 153 -15.19 5.34 9.86
C LEU A 153 -15.84 4.31 10.78
N ASN A 154 -15.53 3.02 10.58
CA ASN A 154 -15.99 1.93 11.44
C ASN A 154 -15.56 2.15 12.89
N ARG A 155 -14.32 2.57 13.10
CA ARG A 155 -13.77 2.88 14.43
C ARG A 155 -14.40 4.12 15.03
N CYS A 156 -14.49 5.22 14.28
CA CYS A 156 -15.13 6.45 14.76
C CYS A 156 -16.58 6.22 15.18
N THR A 157 -17.36 5.48 14.37
CA THR A 157 -18.77 5.23 14.67
C THR A 157 -18.99 4.25 15.81
N ASP A 158 -18.18 3.19 15.96
CA ASP A 158 -18.23 2.28 17.13
C ASP A 158 -17.95 3.04 18.44
N LEU A 159 -17.10 4.06 18.35
CA LEU A 159 -16.63 4.86 19.45
C LEU A 159 -17.58 6.01 19.83
N LEU A 160 -18.09 6.75 18.84
CA LEU A 160 -18.87 7.97 19.04
C LEU A 160 -20.38 7.71 19.03
N CYS A 161 -20.88 6.87 18.11
CA CYS A 161 -22.30 6.75 17.81
C CYS A 161 -22.70 5.28 17.55
N ASN A 162 -22.75 4.46 18.61
CA ASN A 162 -23.02 3.01 18.48
C ASN A 162 -24.35 2.68 17.75
N ASN A 163 -25.38 3.51 17.91
CA ASN A 163 -26.65 3.33 17.20
C ASN A 163 -26.49 3.51 15.68
N PHE A 164 -25.70 4.50 15.27
CA PHE A 164 -25.39 4.71 13.85
C PHE A 164 -24.48 3.59 13.32
N HIS A 165 -23.45 3.19 14.08
CA HIS A 165 -22.58 2.06 13.74
C HIS A 165 -23.37 0.79 13.41
N LYS A 166 -24.35 0.44 14.26
CA LYS A 166 -25.22 -0.71 14.03
C LYS A 166 -26.07 -0.58 12.76
N LYS A 167 -26.50 0.63 12.39
CA LYS A 167 -27.27 0.85 11.17
C LYS A 167 -26.45 0.59 9.91
N ILE A 168 -25.16 0.97 9.88
CA ILE A 168 -24.33 0.92 8.66
C ILE A 168 -23.40 -0.30 8.55
N PHE A 169 -22.95 -0.89 9.67
CA PHE A 169 -21.92 -1.95 9.67
C PHE A 169 -22.39 -3.30 10.22
N ASN A 170 -23.61 -3.41 10.77
CA ASN A 170 -24.05 -4.65 11.40
C ASN A 170 -24.54 -5.70 10.40
N GLY A 171 -24.37 -6.98 10.75
CA GLY A 171 -24.86 -8.12 9.98
C GLY A 171 -24.22 -8.21 8.59
N SER A 172 -25.06 -8.35 7.57
CA SER A 172 -24.63 -8.55 6.18
C SER A 172 -24.23 -7.25 5.46
N LYS A 173 -24.56 -6.07 6.01
CA LYS A 173 -24.30 -4.77 5.38
C LYS A 173 -22.82 -4.50 5.14
N ILE A 174 -21.95 -5.06 5.99
CA ILE A 174 -20.51 -4.98 5.81
C ILE A 174 -20.04 -5.57 4.48
N TYR A 175 -20.70 -6.62 3.97
CA TYR A 175 -20.34 -7.22 2.70
C TYR A 175 -20.70 -6.31 1.51
N LEU A 176 -21.67 -5.41 1.66
CA LEU A 176 -21.95 -4.38 0.65
C LEU A 176 -20.80 -3.37 0.56
N TRP A 177 -20.23 -2.96 1.69
CA TRP A 177 -19.03 -2.12 1.70
C TRP A 177 -17.84 -2.81 1.05
N LEU A 178 -17.63 -4.12 1.34
CA LEU A 178 -16.55 -4.88 0.73
C LEU A 178 -16.77 -5.08 -0.78
N LEU A 179 -18.01 -5.33 -1.21
CA LEU A 179 -18.37 -5.40 -2.63
C LEU A 179 -18.10 -4.05 -3.32
N PHE A 180 -18.47 -2.94 -2.69
CA PHE A 180 -18.17 -1.60 -3.20
C PHE A 180 -16.67 -1.40 -3.42
N VAL A 181 -15.82 -1.76 -2.44
CA VAL A 181 -14.36 -1.69 -2.60
C VAL A 181 -13.89 -2.57 -3.76
N PHE A 182 -14.38 -3.80 -3.85
CA PHE A 182 -13.99 -4.71 -4.94
C PHE A 182 -14.33 -4.13 -6.32
N LEU A 183 -15.55 -3.59 -6.49
CA LEU A 183 -15.96 -2.93 -7.73
C LEU A 183 -15.14 -1.68 -8.03
N TYR A 184 -14.78 -0.92 -7.00
CA TYR A 184 -13.91 0.26 -7.11
C TYR A 184 -12.50 -0.12 -7.58
N MET A 185 -11.91 -1.19 -7.04
CA MET A 185 -10.63 -1.72 -7.51
C MET A 185 -10.71 -2.20 -8.96
N ALA A 186 -11.77 -2.93 -9.31
CA ALA A 186 -12.00 -3.38 -10.69
C ALA A 186 -12.11 -2.19 -11.65
N TYR A 187 -12.78 -1.10 -11.23
CA TYR A 187 -12.85 0.13 -12.02
C TYR A 187 -11.45 0.69 -12.34
N PHE A 188 -10.60 0.84 -11.34
CA PHE A 188 -9.24 1.34 -11.55
C PHE A 188 -8.38 0.40 -12.41
N PHE A 189 -8.53 -0.91 -12.23
CA PHE A 189 -7.76 -1.88 -12.99
C PHE A 189 -8.07 -1.87 -14.49
N PHE A 190 -9.36 -1.81 -14.85
CA PHE A 190 -9.80 -1.97 -16.25
C PHE A 190 -10.00 -0.65 -16.99
N PHE A 191 -10.35 0.45 -16.31
CA PHE A 191 -10.86 1.65 -16.96
C PHE A 191 -10.04 2.92 -16.72
N THR A 192 -8.89 2.84 -16.05
CA THR A 192 -8.04 4.01 -15.78
C THR A 192 -6.60 3.82 -16.27
N ASN A 193 -5.90 4.93 -16.48
CA ASN A 193 -4.50 4.92 -16.94
C ASN A 193 -3.60 4.27 -15.87
N PRO A 194 -2.71 3.32 -16.24
CA PRO A 194 -1.87 2.63 -15.28
C PRO A 194 -0.79 3.54 -14.68
N LEU A 195 -0.30 3.15 -13.50
CA LEU A 195 0.96 3.68 -12.98
C LEU A 195 2.14 3.01 -13.69
N LEU A 196 3.08 3.80 -14.18
CA LEU A 196 4.27 3.33 -14.89
C LEU A 196 5.51 3.55 -14.04
N PHE A 197 6.32 2.51 -13.86
CA PHE A 197 7.55 2.63 -13.08
C PHE A 197 8.63 3.34 -13.90
N SER A 198 9.25 4.36 -13.30
CA SER A 198 10.41 5.07 -13.82
C SER A 198 11.63 4.76 -12.96
N ALA A 199 12.62 4.10 -13.55
CA ALA A 199 13.88 3.81 -12.88
C ALA A 199 14.71 5.10 -12.60
N LEU A 200 14.49 6.17 -13.37
CA LEU A 200 15.16 7.46 -13.19
C LEU A 200 14.83 8.08 -11.82
N TYR A 201 13.56 8.01 -11.45
CA TYR A 201 13.01 8.56 -10.21
C TYR A 201 12.76 7.50 -9.12
N SER A 202 13.04 6.22 -9.41
CA SER A 202 12.78 5.10 -8.49
C SER A 202 11.33 5.05 -7.99
N ALA A 203 10.38 5.43 -8.84
CA ALA A 203 9.01 5.72 -8.45
C ALA A 203 8.02 5.52 -9.60
N TRP A 204 6.74 5.53 -9.26
CA TRP A 204 5.63 5.27 -10.18
C TRP A 204 4.94 6.56 -10.62
N PHE A 205 4.86 6.79 -11.94
CA PHE A 205 4.29 7.98 -12.58
C PHE A 205 3.23 7.62 -13.61
N PHE A 206 2.27 8.50 -13.88
CA PHE A 206 1.35 8.27 -15.00
C PHE A 206 1.97 8.68 -16.33
N ASP A 207 2.79 9.72 -16.32
CA ASP A 207 3.56 10.16 -17.47
C ASP A 207 4.76 9.22 -17.73
N PRO A 208 4.79 8.50 -18.86
CA PRO A 208 5.93 7.65 -19.23
C PRO A 208 7.19 8.47 -19.55
N PHE A 209 7.06 9.76 -19.87
CA PHE A 209 8.15 10.61 -20.29
C PHE A 209 8.79 11.41 -19.16
N VAL A 210 8.32 11.24 -17.92
CA VAL A 210 8.78 12.03 -16.77
C VAL A 210 10.31 12.23 -16.76
N GLY A 211 10.75 13.50 -16.80
CA GLY A 211 12.17 13.88 -16.84
C GLY A 211 12.82 13.98 -18.23
N ILE A 212 12.07 13.79 -19.33
CA ILE A 212 12.54 14.00 -20.72
C ILE A 212 12.11 15.41 -21.19
N SER A 213 12.96 16.15 -21.89
CA SER A 213 12.70 17.57 -22.26
C SER A 213 11.87 17.76 -23.53
N ASP A 214 11.93 16.84 -24.48
CA ASP A 214 11.23 16.93 -25.77
C ASP A 214 10.01 15.99 -25.77
N GLN A 215 8.91 16.46 -25.17
CA GLN A 215 7.70 15.65 -25.00
C GLN A 215 6.55 16.14 -25.87
N PRO A 216 5.73 15.24 -26.43
CA PRO A 216 4.45 15.61 -26.99
C PRO A 216 3.50 16.05 -25.87
N ASP A 217 2.74 17.13 -26.10
CA ASP A 217 1.80 17.75 -25.15
C ASP A 217 0.52 16.90 -25.02
N VAL A 218 0.68 15.64 -24.64
CA VAL A 218 -0.39 14.68 -24.39
C VAL A 218 -0.58 14.52 -22.89
N GLY A 219 -1.79 14.79 -22.41
CA GLY A 219 -2.16 14.57 -21.03
C GLY A 219 -2.13 13.08 -20.69
N PHE A 220 -1.08 12.62 -20.01
CA PHE A 220 -0.99 11.27 -19.44
C PHE A 220 -1.54 11.19 -18.01
N ASP A 221 -2.28 12.21 -17.58
CA ASP A 221 -2.78 12.28 -16.21
C ASP A 221 -3.86 11.22 -15.92
N ASN A 222 -4.10 10.97 -14.65
CA ASN A 222 -5.15 10.08 -14.18
C ASN A 222 -6.05 10.82 -13.20
N MET A 223 -7.03 11.55 -13.75
CA MET A 223 -7.98 12.33 -12.97
C MET A 223 -8.75 11.48 -11.93
N PRO A 224 -9.22 10.24 -12.22
CA PRO A 224 -9.78 9.35 -11.19
C PRO A 224 -8.84 9.12 -10.00
N HIS A 225 -7.54 8.92 -10.23
CA HIS A 225 -6.58 8.73 -9.15
C HIS A 225 -6.38 10.02 -8.33
N LEU A 226 -6.33 11.19 -8.98
CA LEU A 226 -6.28 12.47 -8.28
C LEU A 226 -7.49 12.64 -7.35
N VAL A 227 -8.70 12.40 -7.87
CA VAL A 227 -9.94 12.46 -7.09
C VAL A 227 -9.91 11.46 -5.93
N ASN A 228 -9.43 10.23 -6.17
CA ASN A 228 -9.24 9.23 -5.11
C ASN A 228 -8.33 9.75 -3.99
N ASN A 229 -7.15 10.26 -4.32
CA ASN A 229 -6.18 10.69 -3.32
C ASN A 229 -6.67 11.91 -2.54
N ILE A 230 -7.26 12.91 -3.21
CA ILE A 230 -7.85 14.07 -2.53
C ILE A 230 -8.95 13.60 -1.57
N THR A 231 -9.86 12.75 -2.06
CA THR A 231 -10.97 12.23 -1.24
C THR A 231 -10.46 11.43 -0.04
N ALA A 232 -9.48 10.55 -0.25
CA ALA A 232 -8.87 9.76 0.81
C ALA A 232 -8.20 10.66 1.86
N VAL A 233 -7.44 11.68 1.43
CA VAL A 233 -6.81 12.65 2.34
C VAL A 233 -7.87 13.38 3.17
N VAL A 234 -8.90 13.94 2.54
CA VAL A 234 -9.96 14.68 3.26
C VAL A 234 -10.65 13.79 4.28
N ILE A 235 -11.08 12.58 3.89
CA ILE A 235 -11.78 11.65 4.78
C ILE A 235 -10.87 11.20 5.93
N LEU A 236 -9.64 10.75 5.62
CA LEU A 236 -8.73 10.24 6.63
C LEU A 236 -8.27 11.34 7.58
N VAL A 237 -7.99 12.56 7.11
CA VAL A 237 -7.63 13.68 8.00
C VAL A 237 -8.74 13.94 9.01
N VAL A 238 -10.00 14.00 8.57
CA VAL A 238 -11.14 14.22 9.48
C VAL A 238 -11.26 13.07 10.48
N LEU A 239 -11.30 11.83 10.00
CA LEU A 239 -11.54 10.66 10.84
C LEU A 239 -10.36 10.39 11.78
N ASP A 240 -9.13 10.36 11.29
CA ASP A 240 -7.93 10.11 12.10
C ASP A 240 -7.72 11.21 13.14
N SER A 241 -7.98 12.48 12.81
CA SER A 241 -7.93 13.55 13.80
C SER A 241 -8.92 13.30 14.94
N THR A 242 -10.14 12.82 14.65
CA THR A 242 -11.09 12.47 15.72
C THR A 242 -10.60 11.31 16.58
N LEU A 243 -9.96 10.30 15.97
CA LEU A 243 -9.38 9.16 16.68
C LEU A 243 -8.23 9.58 17.58
N PHE A 244 -7.28 10.39 17.08
CA PHE A 244 -6.15 10.91 17.84
C PHE A 244 -6.61 11.78 19.02
N LEU A 245 -7.52 12.73 18.79
CA LEU A 245 -8.05 13.57 19.86
C LEU A 245 -8.69 12.74 20.98
N ARG A 246 -9.37 11.65 20.63
CA ARG A 246 -10.00 10.77 21.62
C ARG A 246 -8.98 9.97 22.42
N ILE A 247 -7.92 9.50 21.78
CA ILE A 247 -6.80 8.80 22.43
C ILE A 247 -6.08 9.75 23.40
N ILE A 248 -5.74 10.96 22.96
CA ILE A 248 -5.00 11.96 23.75
C ILE A 248 -5.81 12.39 24.98
N ARG A 249 -7.11 12.64 24.81
CA ARG A 249 -7.99 13.08 25.91
C ARG A 249 -8.32 11.99 26.94
N LYS A 250 -7.77 10.76 26.79
CA LYS A 250 -7.99 9.61 27.70
C LYS A 250 -9.45 9.42 28.10
N ILE A 251 -10.39 9.70 27.19
CA ILE A 251 -11.82 9.59 27.49
C ILE A 251 -12.09 8.11 27.84
N PRO A 252 -12.64 7.80 29.03
CA PRO A 252 -12.74 6.41 29.49
C PRO A 252 -13.58 5.58 28.53
N ILE A 253 -12.92 4.65 27.80
CA ILE A 253 -13.56 3.76 26.83
C ILE A 253 -14.04 2.49 27.57
N ALA A 254 -15.07 2.61 28.41
CA ALA A 254 -15.66 1.50 29.15
C ALA A 254 -14.66 0.72 30.05
N LYS A 255 -15.12 -0.34 30.75
CA LYS A 255 -14.33 -1.15 31.71
C LYS A 255 -12.91 -1.48 31.20
N GLU A 256 -11.91 -1.31 32.06
CA GLU A 256 -10.46 -1.25 31.76
C GLU A 256 -9.95 -2.23 30.68
N ARG A 257 -10.35 -3.51 30.76
CA ARG A 257 -9.84 -4.56 29.85
C ARG A 257 -10.40 -4.46 28.42
N VAL A 258 -11.67 -4.06 28.27
CA VAL A 258 -12.31 -3.88 26.95
C VAL A 258 -11.85 -2.57 26.32
N GLY A 259 -11.63 -1.54 27.14
CA GLY A 259 -11.05 -0.26 26.73
C GLY A 259 -9.67 -0.42 26.11
N HIS A 260 -8.76 -1.15 26.76
CA HIS A 260 -7.38 -1.32 26.27
C HIS A 260 -7.29 -1.96 24.88
N ILE A 261 -8.07 -3.02 24.61
CA ILE A 261 -8.10 -3.68 23.29
C ILE A 261 -8.67 -2.73 22.22
N ARG A 262 -9.71 -1.96 22.56
CA ARG A 262 -10.28 -0.95 21.66
C ARG A 262 -9.29 0.17 21.35
N THR A 263 -8.55 0.66 22.34
CA THR A 263 -7.52 1.70 22.16
C THR A 263 -6.38 1.22 21.26
N GLN A 264 -5.88 -0.01 21.44
CA GLN A 264 -4.79 -0.54 20.62
C GLN A 264 -5.17 -0.64 19.14
N VAL A 265 -6.36 -1.16 18.83
CA VAL A 265 -6.85 -1.24 17.44
C VAL A 265 -7.15 0.15 16.88
N THR A 266 -7.56 1.10 17.71
CA THR A 266 -7.80 2.49 17.25
C THR A 266 -6.49 3.20 16.92
N LEU A 267 -5.47 3.07 17.76
CA LEU A 267 -4.14 3.63 17.51
C LEU A 267 -3.52 3.04 16.24
N GLN A 268 -3.71 1.75 16.02
CA GLN A 268 -3.28 1.10 14.78
C GLN A 268 -3.87 1.77 13.53
N VAL A 269 -5.18 1.95 13.51
CA VAL A 269 -5.88 2.51 12.35
C VAL A 269 -5.41 3.94 12.08
N ALA A 270 -5.24 4.74 13.13
CA ALA A 270 -4.75 6.11 13.02
C ALA A 270 -3.30 6.20 12.49
N LEU A 271 -2.43 5.26 12.87
CA LEU A 271 -1.05 5.20 12.36
C LEU A 271 -1.02 4.83 10.86
N ILE A 272 -1.79 3.81 10.46
CA ILE A 272 -1.88 3.40 9.05
C ILE A 272 -2.47 4.52 8.20
N GLY A 273 -3.55 5.17 8.67
CA GLY A 273 -4.19 6.28 7.96
C GLY A 273 -3.26 7.49 7.81
N THR A 274 -2.45 7.81 8.82
CA THR A 274 -1.42 8.86 8.71
C THR A 274 -0.41 8.58 7.59
N LEU A 275 0.10 7.35 7.50
CA LEU A 275 1.04 6.97 6.42
C LEU A 275 0.37 7.05 5.04
N ALA A 276 -0.90 6.64 4.94
CA ALA A 276 -1.67 6.75 3.71
C ALA A 276 -1.89 8.22 3.28
N ILE A 277 -2.15 9.13 4.22
CA ILE A 277 -2.26 10.57 3.95
C ILE A 277 -0.94 11.11 3.39
N VAL A 278 0.19 10.82 4.05
CA VAL A 278 1.52 11.29 3.62
C VAL A 278 1.84 10.81 2.21
N ALA A 279 1.64 9.51 1.93
CA ALA A 279 1.86 8.95 0.61
C ALA A 279 0.95 9.60 -0.45
N ALA A 280 -0.36 9.72 -0.18
CA ALA A 280 -1.31 10.32 -1.11
C ALA A 280 -0.99 11.78 -1.45
N VAL A 281 -0.62 12.60 -0.46
CA VAL A 281 -0.24 14.01 -0.66
C VAL A 281 1.01 14.12 -1.52
N ILE A 282 2.06 13.35 -1.22
CA ILE A 282 3.29 13.38 -2.00
C ILE A 282 3.02 12.91 -3.43
N TYR A 283 2.21 11.86 -3.61
CA TYR A 283 1.83 11.38 -4.95
C TYR A 283 0.99 12.38 -5.73
N ILE A 284 0.16 13.21 -5.08
CA ILE A 284 -0.49 14.32 -5.78
C ILE A 284 0.58 15.32 -6.23
N ILE A 285 1.46 15.75 -5.34
CA ILE A 285 2.46 16.79 -5.65
C ILE A 285 3.38 16.31 -6.79
N MET A 286 3.94 15.10 -6.71
CA MET A 286 4.94 14.62 -7.65
C MET A 286 4.41 14.35 -9.07
N GLN A 287 3.09 14.22 -9.25
CA GLN A 287 2.50 13.98 -10.58
C GLN A 287 2.19 15.28 -11.33
N TYR A 288 2.07 16.41 -10.62
CA TYR A 288 1.66 17.69 -11.21
C TYR A 288 2.70 18.80 -11.04
N ILE A 289 3.69 18.61 -10.15
CA ILE A 289 4.70 19.62 -9.84
C ILE A 289 6.08 18.95 -9.83
N SER A 290 7.07 19.62 -10.42
CA SER A 290 8.47 19.20 -10.35
C SER A 290 8.90 19.07 -8.90
N THR A 291 9.20 17.85 -8.47
CA THR A 291 9.42 17.50 -7.07
C THR A 291 10.84 16.96 -6.89
N PRO A 292 11.57 17.41 -5.84
CA PRO A 292 12.91 16.89 -5.56
C PRO A 292 12.90 15.37 -5.33
N TYR A 293 13.97 14.69 -5.78
CA TYR A 293 14.10 13.23 -5.66
C TYR A 293 13.93 12.71 -4.22
N SER A 294 14.43 13.44 -3.23
CA SER A 294 14.29 13.08 -1.81
C SER A 294 12.82 12.98 -1.37
N VAL A 295 11.96 13.90 -1.82
CA VAL A 295 10.52 13.92 -1.49
C VAL A 295 9.80 12.76 -2.19
N ILE A 296 10.16 12.47 -3.44
CA ILE A 296 9.64 11.30 -4.19
C ILE A 296 9.94 10.01 -3.44
N VAL A 297 11.18 9.83 -2.96
CA VAL A 297 11.59 8.67 -2.16
C VAL A 297 10.78 8.58 -0.86
N VAL A 298 10.55 9.69 -0.16
CA VAL A 298 9.69 9.71 1.04
C VAL A 298 8.27 9.25 0.70
N GLY A 299 7.72 9.65 -0.45
CA GLY A 299 6.42 9.17 -0.93
C GLY A 299 6.38 7.66 -1.14
N GLN A 300 7.39 7.11 -1.81
CA GLN A 300 7.52 5.65 -1.99
C GLN A 300 7.63 4.91 -0.67
N LEU A 301 8.45 5.41 0.26
CA LEU A 301 8.63 4.80 1.57
C LEU A 301 7.36 4.89 2.41
N ALA A 302 6.62 6.00 2.35
CA ALA A 302 5.33 6.14 3.02
C ALA A 302 4.30 5.15 2.45
N TRP A 303 4.29 4.95 1.13
CA TRP A 303 3.43 3.96 0.48
C TRP A 303 3.76 2.54 0.95
N GLN A 304 5.04 2.14 0.91
CA GLN A 304 5.49 0.83 1.38
C GLN A 304 5.18 0.63 2.87
N ALA A 305 5.55 1.61 3.71
CA ALA A 305 5.31 1.56 5.15
C ALA A 305 3.81 1.51 5.49
N GLY A 306 2.94 2.17 4.72
CA GLY A 306 1.49 2.13 4.94
C GLY A 306 0.92 0.70 4.89
N HIS A 307 1.43 -0.11 3.96
CA HIS A 307 1.02 -1.52 3.80
C HIS A 307 1.79 -2.46 4.75
N GLY A 308 3.09 -2.23 4.94
CA GLY A 308 3.95 -3.04 5.80
C GLY A 308 3.70 -2.83 7.30
N ALA A 309 3.39 -1.60 7.75
CA ALA A 309 3.22 -1.28 9.17
C ALA A 309 2.06 -2.03 9.82
N ALA A 310 1.02 -2.38 9.04
CA ALA A 310 -0.14 -3.08 9.57
C ALA A 310 0.21 -4.45 10.18
N SER A 311 1.15 -5.22 9.60
CA SER A 311 1.60 -6.50 10.20
C SER A 311 2.35 -6.33 11.51
N PHE A 312 3.29 -5.37 11.56
CA PHE A 312 4.05 -5.09 12.78
C PHE A 312 3.13 -4.64 13.91
N VAL A 313 2.12 -3.83 13.59
CA VAL A 313 1.13 -3.39 14.57
C VAL A 313 0.20 -4.55 14.98
N TYR A 314 -0.23 -5.42 14.06
CA TYR A 314 -1.01 -6.61 14.42
C TYR A 314 -0.23 -7.54 15.35
N PHE A 315 1.05 -7.78 15.07
CA PHE A 315 1.88 -8.68 15.84
C PHE A 315 2.32 -8.08 17.19
N GLY A 316 2.67 -6.79 17.22
CA GLY A 316 3.15 -6.12 18.44
C GLY A 316 2.02 -5.67 19.37
N MET A 317 0.98 -5.06 18.81
CA MET A 317 -0.01 -4.27 19.56
C MET A 317 -1.39 -4.91 19.64
N ASN A 318 -1.76 -5.86 18.76
CA ASN A 318 -3.09 -6.47 18.83
C ASN A 318 -3.09 -7.78 19.66
N ASN A 319 -3.35 -7.63 20.96
CA ASN A 319 -3.42 -8.76 21.91
C ASN A 319 -4.46 -9.83 21.53
N SER A 320 -5.50 -9.47 20.78
CA SER A 320 -6.53 -10.43 20.34
C SER A 320 -6.02 -11.29 19.18
N ILE A 321 -5.34 -10.67 18.21
CA ILE A 321 -4.69 -11.39 17.10
C ILE A 321 -3.55 -12.25 17.62
N ARG A 322 -2.68 -11.74 18.50
CA ARG A 322 -1.61 -12.55 19.12
C ARG A 322 -2.16 -13.79 19.83
N ARG A 323 -3.27 -13.68 20.55
CA ARG A 323 -3.94 -14.82 21.21
C ARG A 323 -4.58 -15.78 20.21
N ALA A 324 -5.03 -15.28 19.06
CA ALA A 324 -5.53 -16.11 17.97
C ALA A 324 -4.37 -16.86 17.29
N ILE A 325 -3.27 -16.19 16.95
CA ILE A 325 -2.04 -16.80 16.41
C ILE A 325 -1.55 -17.89 17.36
N LYS A 326 -1.40 -17.57 18.65
CA LYS A 326 -1.00 -18.59 19.65
C LYS A 326 -1.94 -19.78 19.59
N ARG A 327 -3.26 -19.60 19.65
CA ARG A 327 -4.19 -20.75 19.60
C ARG A 327 -4.08 -21.56 18.31
N VAL A 328 -4.11 -20.91 17.16
CA VAL A 328 -4.08 -21.58 15.84
C VAL A 328 -2.79 -22.35 15.62
N PHE A 329 -1.65 -21.79 16.03
CA PHE A 329 -0.34 -22.40 15.80
C PHE A 329 0.19 -23.21 16.99
N TRP A 330 -0.40 -23.08 18.18
CA TRP A 330 -0.06 -23.92 19.35
C TRP A 330 -0.46 -25.38 19.16
N ASP A 331 -1.54 -25.64 18.42
CA ASP A 331 -1.96 -27.01 18.08
C ASP A 331 -1.10 -27.63 16.96
N ILE A 332 -0.29 -26.81 16.25
CA ILE A 332 0.62 -27.23 15.17
C ILE A 332 2.04 -27.50 15.71
N ILE A 333 2.41 -26.92 16.85
CA ILE A 333 3.69 -27.17 17.50
C ILE A 333 3.53 -28.44 18.36
N PRO A 334 4.17 -29.57 18.00
CA PRO A 334 4.10 -30.77 18.82
C PRO A 334 4.63 -30.44 20.24
N PRO A 335 3.97 -30.93 21.31
CA PRO A 335 4.40 -30.64 22.66
C PRO A 335 5.78 -31.24 22.91
N LYS A 336 6.83 -30.42 22.81
CA LYS A 336 8.16 -30.81 23.29
C LYS A 336 8.10 -30.83 24.82
N ASN A 337 8.04 -32.03 25.38
CA ASN A 337 8.15 -32.36 26.80
C ASN A 337 7.08 -31.73 27.72
N ARG A 338 5.86 -32.30 27.75
CA ARG A 338 5.09 -32.29 28.99
C ARG A 338 5.70 -33.34 29.91
N ALA A 339 6.59 -32.91 30.82
CA ALA A 339 6.94 -33.72 31.97
C ALA A 339 5.64 -34.05 32.71
N VAL A 340 5.25 -35.32 32.71
CA VAL A 340 4.21 -35.84 33.57
C VAL A 340 4.74 -35.68 34.99
N VAL A 341 4.31 -34.63 35.69
CA VAL A 341 4.49 -34.57 37.14
C VAL A 341 3.54 -35.59 37.73
N ALA A 342 4.05 -36.81 37.95
CA ALA A 342 3.34 -37.84 38.69
C ALA A 342 3.02 -37.28 40.08
N THR A 343 1.75 -37.07 40.36
CA THR A 343 1.28 -36.74 41.69
C THR A 343 1.36 -38.02 42.52
N VAL A 344 2.48 -38.21 43.23
CA VAL A 344 2.58 -39.27 44.22
C VAL A 344 1.73 -38.84 45.42
N SER A 345 0.55 -39.43 45.58
CA SER A 345 -0.21 -39.30 46.82
C SER A 345 0.56 -40.01 47.93
N ARG A 346 1.07 -39.26 48.90
CA ARG A 346 1.49 -39.85 50.18
C ARG A 346 0.23 -40.24 50.94
N HIS A 347 -0.09 -41.52 50.95
CA HIS A 347 -0.90 -42.09 52.03
C HIS A 347 0.00 -42.24 53.25
N THR A 348 -0.48 -41.67 54.35
CA THR A 348 -0.04 -41.87 55.73
C THR A 348 -0.05 -43.33 56.13
#